data_AF-C5KAF7-F1
#
_entry.id   AF-C5KAF7-F1
#
_cell.length_a   1.000
_cell.length_b   1.000
_cell.length_c   1.000
_cell.angle_alpha   90.00
_cell.angle_beta   90.00
_cell.angle_gamma   90.00
#
_symmetry.space_group_name_H-M   'P 1'
#
loop_
_entity.id
_entity.type
_entity.pdbx_description
1 polymer ?
#
loop_
_entity_poly.entity_id
_entity_poly.type
_entity_poly.pdbx_seq_one_letter_code
_entity_poly.pdbx_strand_id
1 'polypeptide(L)'
;MLRFRYINPFVIWTENGRKWQCNMCGYVGDTPQTYYCHLDDTMRRADRYERPELVNGTIDFIAPAEYMVRPPQPPVFMFLLESTYQAVASGALASAAAAIKELVEKKSFPGGERALVGVMTFDSSIHFYNLNSRLSQPQMLVVSDLEDPFLPLPDDILVPVISS
;
A
#
# COMPACT_ATOMS: atom_id res chain seq x y z
N MET A 1 -16.94 -5.44 23.72
CA MET A 1 -15.67 -6.20 23.74
C MET A 1 -15.49 -6.80 22.35
N LEU A 2 -14.70 -6.19 21.48
CA LEU A 2 -14.51 -6.63 20.10
C LEU A 2 -13.73 -7.95 20.09
N ARG A 3 -14.35 -9.03 19.60
CA ARG A 3 -13.78 -10.39 19.57
C ARG A 3 -13.35 -10.76 18.14
N PHE A 4 -12.52 -9.94 17.51
CA PHE A 4 -11.99 -10.26 16.18
C PHE A 4 -10.58 -10.84 16.31
N ARG A 5 -10.49 -12.17 16.17
CA ARG A 5 -9.22 -12.90 16.10
C ARG A 5 -9.28 -13.82 14.90
N TYR A 6 -8.19 -13.89 14.14
CA TYR A 6 -8.08 -14.78 12.98
C TYR A 6 -7.86 -16.23 13.41
N ILE A 7 -8.32 -17.17 12.58
CA ILE A 7 -7.91 -18.57 12.65
C ILE A 7 -6.39 -18.64 12.51
N ASN A 8 -5.75 -19.48 13.32
CA ASN A 8 -4.31 -19.64 13.38
C ASN A 8 -3.96 -21.08 13.79
N PRO A 9 -2.68 -21.50 13.73
CA PRO A 9 -2.29 -22.89 13.98
C PRO A 9 -2.58 -23.43 15.38
N PHE A 10 -2.89 -22.56 16.34
CA PHE A 10 -3.07 -22.92 17.75
C PHE A 10 -4.53 -23.08 18.15
N VAL A 11 -5.50 -22.74 17.28
CA VAL A 11 -6.92 -22.98 17.58
C VAL A 11 -7.20 -24.47 17.76
N ILE A 12 -8.13 -24.80 18.66
CA ILE A 12 -8.52 -26.18 18.94
C ILE A 12 -9.80 -26.48 18.20
N TRP A 13 -9.80 -27.52 17.37
CA TRP A 13 -10.99 -27.95 16.65
C TRP A 13 -11.79 -28.98 17.46
N THR A 14 -13.11 -28.86 17.44
CA THR A 14 -14.03 -29.73 18.20
C THR A 14 -15.25 -30.10 17.35
N GLU A 15 -16.07 -31.03 17.82
CA GLU A 15 -17.28 -31.52 17.11
C GLU A 15 -16.98 -31.94 15.66
N ASN A 16 -15.92 -32.73 15.46
CA ASN A 16 -15.42 -33.16 14.14
C ASN A 16 -15.17 -31.98 13.17
N GLY A 17 -14.65 -30.85 13.68
CA GLY A 17 -14.31 -29.67 12.88
C GLY A 17 -15.46 -28.68 12.71
N ARG A 18 -16.65 -28.96 13.25
CA ARG A 18 -17.81 -28.05 13.21
C ARG A 18 -17.66 -26.82 14.11
N LYS A 19 -16.78 -26.90 15.11
CA LYS A 19 -16.48 -25.79 16.02
C LYS A 19 -14.99 -25.62 16.20
N TRP A 20 -14.61 -24.40 16.54
CA TRP A 20 -13.24 -24.04 16.88
C TRP A 20 -13.22 -23.23 18.18
N GLN A 21 -12.20 -23.47 18.99
CA GLN A 21 -11.95 -22.77 20.23
C GLN A 21 -10.71 -21.90 20.08
N CYS A 22 -10.84 -20.62 20.42
CA CYS A 22 -9.75 -19.67 20.40
C CYS A 22 -8.72 -19.99 21.48
N ASN A 23 -7.46 -20.17 21.08
CA ASN A 23 -6.32 -20.44 21.96
C ASN A 23 -5.95 -19.30 22.92
N MET A 24 -6.48 -18.09 22.69
CA MET A 24 -6.11 -16.90 23.48
C MET A 24 -7.19 -16.45 24.45
N CYS A 25 -8.47 -16.69 24.16
CA CYS A 25 -9.58 -16.26 25.03
C CYS A 25 -10.61 -17.35 25.35
N GLY A 26 -10.43 -18.56 24.80
CA GLY A 26 -11.33 -19.69 25.04
C GLY A 26 -12.70 -19.58 24.38
N TYR A 27 -12.99 -18.54 23.59
CA TYR A 27 -14.24 -18.43 22.84
C TYR A 27 -14.40 -19.63 21.90
N VAL A 28 -15.60 -20.21 21.88
CA VAL A 28 -15.99 -21.27 20.94
C VAL A 28 -16.89 -20.67 19.87
N GLY A 29 -16.48 -20.79 18.61
CA GLY A 29 -17.26 -20.35 17.45
C GLY A 29 -17.60 -21.51 16.52
N ASP A 30 -18.66 -21.34 15.75
CA ASP A 30 -19.02 -22.26 14.68
C ASP A 30 -18.08 -22.11 13.48
N THR A 31 -17.77 -23.21 12.82
CA THR A 31 -16.98 -23.24 11.59
C THR A 31 -17.91 -22.98 10.39
N PRO A 32 -17.66 -21.93 9.57
CA PRO A 32 -18.44 -21.70 8.36
C PRO A 32 -18.41 -22.93 7.44
N GLN A 33 -19.54 -23.23 6.78
CA GLN A 33 -19.65 -24.42 5.92
C GLN A 33 -18.62 -24.42 4.79
N THR A 34 -18.28 -23.25 4.24
CA THR A 34 -17.24 -23.08 3.21
C THR A 34 -15.81 -23.33 3.72
N TYR A 35 -15.61 -23.31 5.04
CA TYR A 35 -14.32 -23.51 5.70
C TYR A 35 -14.21 -24.89 6.37
N TYR A 36 -15.31 -25.63 6.51
CA TYR A 36 -15.37 -26.90 7.24
C TYR A 36 -14.49 -28.00 6.62
N CYS A 37 -13.78 -28.72 7.49
CA CYS A 37 -13.15 -30.00 7.19
C CYS A 37 -13.19 -30.89 8.44
N HIS A 38 -13.24 -32.21 8.24
CA HIS A 38 -13.30 -33.18 9.33
C HIS A 38 -11.96 -33.28 10.07
N LEU A 39 -11.99 -33.85 11.27
CA LEU A 39 -10.77 -34.15 12.02
C LEU A 39 -10.24 -35.54 11.65
N ASP A 40 -8.92 -35.66 11.67
CA ASP A 40 -8.20 -36.93 11.57
C ASP A 40 -8.13 -37.65 12.93
N ASP A 41 -7.52 -38.83 12.95
CA ASP A 41 -7.34 -39.66 14.15
C ASP A 41 -6.50 -38.95 15.25
N THR A 42 -5.79 -37.88 14.91
CA THR A 42 -5.00 -37.05 15.84
C THR A 42 -5.76 -35.83 16.35
N MET A 43 -7.07 -35.73 16.09
CA MET A 43 -7.94 -34.61 16.44
C MET A 43 -7.49 -33.28 15.80
N ARG A 44 -6.82 -33.35 14.65
CA ARG A 44 -6.43 -32.19 13.84
C ARG A 44 -7.25 -32.18 12.57
N ARG A 45 -7.39 -31.02 11.93
CA ARG A 45 -8.06 -30.94 10.63
C ARG A 45 -7.31 -31.74 9.58
N ALA A 46 -8.03 -32.55 8.82
CA ALA A 46 -7.46 -33.38 7.75
C ALA A 46 -6.77 -32.54 6.66
N ASP A 47 -7.28 -31.34 6.37
CA ASP A 47 -6.72 -30.41 5.37
C ASP A 47 -5.70 -29.41 5.96
N ARG A 48 -5.20 -29.65 7.18
CA ARG A 48 -4.28 -28.72 7.86
C ARG A 48 -3.08 -28.33 6.98
N TYR A 49 -2.47 -29.28 6.30
CA TYR A 49 -1.28 -29.04 5.47
C TYR A 49 -1.61 -28.39 4.10
N GLU A 50 -2.88 -28.35 3.72
CA GLU A 50 -3.36 -27.68 2.52
C GLU A 50 -3.66 -26.18 2.79
N ARG A 51 -3.66 -25.77 4.07
CA ARG A 51 -4.07 -24.44 4.52
C ARG A 51 -2.96 -23.73 5.31
N PRO A 52 -2.34 -22.68 4.75
CA PRO A 52 -1.20 -22.02 5.40
C PRO A 52 -1.56 -21.41 6.75
N GLU A 53 -2.79 -20.94 6.96
CA GLU A 53 -3.28 -20.39 8.23
C GLU A 53 -3.33 -21.42 9.38
N LEU A 54 -3.31 -22.72 9.05
CA LEU A 54 -3.37 -23.80 10.02
C LEU A 54 -1.99 -24.35 10.41
N VAL A 55 -0.93 -23.96 9.69
CA VAL A 55 0.45 -24.46 9.89
C VAL A 55 1.47 -23.36 10.14
N ASN A 56 1.30 -22.17 9.56
CA ASN A 56 2.29 -21.10 9.61
C ASN A 56 1.92 -20.04 10.66
N GLY A 57 2.94 -19.52 11.36
CA GLY A 57 2.78 -18.42 12.32
C GLY A 57 2.54 -17.05 11.66
N THR A 58 2.93 -16.91 10.39
CA THR A 58 2.78 -15.69 9.60
C THR A 58 2.25 -16.05 8.23
N ILE A 59 1.16 -15.38 7.82
CA ILE A 59 0.52 -15.52 6.52
C ILE A 59 -0.12 -14.20 6.13
N ASP A 60 -0.44 -14.05 4.85
CA ASP A 60 -1.24 -12.95 4.33
C ASP A 60 -2.63 -13.46 3.92
N PHE A 61 -3.66 -12.73 4.35
CA PHE A 61 -5.03 -12.97 3.91
C PHE A 61 -5.40 -11.99 2.79
N ILE A 62 -6.13 -12.50 1.79
CA ILE A 62 -6.83 -11.62 0.86
C ILE A 62 -8.00 -10.98 1.62
N ALA A 63 -7.92 -9.68 1.85
CA ALA A 63 -8.97 -8.94 2.54
C ALA A 63 -10.26 -8.90 1.69
N PRO A 64 -11.39 -9.40 2.21
CA PRO A 64 -12.67 -9.31 1.49
C PRO A 64 -13.22 -7.88 1.46
N ALA A 65 -14.26 -7.66 0.64
CA ALA A 65 -14.83 -6.33 0.40
C ALA A 65 -15.36 -5.62 1.66
N GLU A 66 -15.74 -6.36 2.68
CA GLU A 66 -16.14 -5.83 3.99
C GLU A 66 -15.02 -5.08 4.74
N TYR A 67 -13.75 -5.31 4.38
CA TYR A 67 -12.61 -4.54 4.89
C TYR A 67 -12.36 -3.23 4.10
N MET A 68 -13.16 -2.95 3.08
CA MET A 68 -12.96 -1.81 2.18
C MET A 68 -14.08 -0.78 2.32
N VAL A 69 -13.76 0.44 2.75
CA VAL A 69 -14.69 1.60 2.70
C VAL A 69 -14.80 2.14 1.27
N ARG A 70 -13.73 2.02 0.49
CA ARG A 70 -13.66 2.36 -0.93
C ARG A 70 -12.69 1.41 -1.65
N PRO A 71 -12.80 1.26 -2.98
CA PRO A 71 -11.83 0.48 -3.75
C PRO A 71 -10.38 0.97 -3.53
N PRO A 72 -9.38 0.07 -3.55
CA PRO A 72 -7.98 0.43 -3.37
C PRO A 72 -7.54 1.46 -4.41
N GLN A 73 -7.12 2.63 -3.92
CA GLN A 73 -6.64 3.72 -4.78
C GLN A 73 -5.27 3.38 -5.37
N PRO A 74 -4.92 3.94 -6.55
CA PRO A 74 -3.56 3.83 -7.08
C PRO A 74 -2.54 4.37 -6.06
N PRO A 75 -1.36 3.73 -5.94
CA PRO A 75 -0.29 4.30 -5.13
C PRO A 75 0.25 5.56 -5.79
N VAL A 76 0.57 6.55 -4.96
CA VAL A 76 1.08 7.85 -5.38
C VAL A 76 2.47 8.02 -4.79
N PHE A 77 3.43 8.38 -5.65
CA PHE A 77 4.80 8.73 -5.26
C PHE A 77 5.04 10.20 -5.57
N MET A 78 5.09 11.01 -4.52
CA MET A 78 5.40 12.44 -4.64
C MET A 78 6.87 12.66 -4.25
N PHE A 79 7.69 13.11 -5.19
CA PHE A 79 9.09 13.45 -4.91
C PHE A 79 9.19 14.93 -4.53
N LEU A 80 9.66 15.20 -3.31
CA LEU A 80 9.93 16.55 -2.83
C LEU A 80 11.44 16.78 -2.85
N LEU A 81 11.89 17.70 -3.69
CA LEU A 81 13.31 17.96 -3.94
C LEU A 81 13.70 19.34 -3.40
N GLU A 82 14.68 19.38 -2.52
CA GLU A 82 15.20 20.64 -2.03
C GLU A 82 15.99 21.38 -3.13
N SER A 83 15.61 22.62 -3.42
CA SER A 83 16.25 23.49 -4.43
C SER A 83 17.08 24.61 -3.84
N THR A 84 17.42 24.54 -2.54
CA THR A 84 18.26 25.54 -1.88
C THR A 84 19.67 25.58 -2.47
N TYR A 85 20.37 26.69 -2.25
CA TYR A 85 21.77 26.83 -2.67
C TYR A 85 22.65 25.66 -2.15
N GLN A 86 22.41 25.20 -0.92
CA GLN A 86 23.17 24.10 -0.32
C GLN A 86 22.94 22.77 -1.04
N ALA A 87 21.69 22.44 -1.37
CA ALA A 87 21.33 21.24 -2.11
C ALA A 87 21.89 21.24 -3.54
N VAL A 88 21.94 22.41 -4.18
CA VAL A 88 22.56 22.58 -5.51
C VAL A 88 24.09 22.48 -5.43
N ALA A 89 24.72 23.21 -4.52
CA ALA A 89 26.18 23.28 -4.39
C ALA A 89 26.81 21.92 -4.00
N SER A 90 26.10 21.14 -3.18
CA SER A 90 26.53 19.79 -2.82
C SER A 90 26.31 18.76 -3.93
N GLY A 91 25.53 19.08 -4.97
CA GLY A 91 25.13 18.14 -6.03
C GLY A 91 23.98 17.20 -5.62
N ALA A 92 23.41 17.34 -4.43
CA ALA A 92 22.35 16.49 -3.93
C ALA A 92 21.09 16.54 -4.82
N LEU A 93 20.67 17.74 -5.24
CA LEU A 93 19.52 17.90 -6.14
C LEU A 93 19.73 17.17 -7.47
N ALA A 94 20.91 17.34 -8.08
CA ALA A 94 21.24 16.72 -9.35
C ALA A 94 21.28 15.18 -9.24
N SER A 95 21.85 14.65 -8.15
CA SER A 95 21.89 13.21 -7.89
C SER A 95 20.49 12.63 -7.67
N ALA A 96 19.65 13.31 -6.88
CA ALA A 96 18.27 12.89 -6.63
C ALA A 96 17.44 12.90 -7.92
N ALA A 97 17.52 13.97 -8.71
CA ALA A 97 16.81 14.07 -9.98
C ALA A 97 17.25 12.97 -10.97
N ALA A 98 18.55 12.65 -11.02
CA ALA A 98 19.06 11.56 -11.86
C ALA A 98 18.54 10.19 -11.41
N ALA A 99 18.53 9.92 -10.10
CA ALA A 99 18.01 8.67 -9.55
C ALA A 99 16.50 8.51 -9.80
N ILE A 100 15.72 9.59 -9.65
CA ILE A 100 14.27 9.58 -9.94
C ILE A 100 14.04 9.32 -11.43
N LYS A 101 14.81 9.97 -12.30
CA LYS A 101 14.73 9.74 -13.75
C LYS A 101 14.99 8.26 -14.09
N GLU A 102 16.04 7.67 -13.52
CA GLU A 102 16.36 6.25 -13.72
C GLU A 102 15.24 5.33 -13.23
N LEU A 103 14.61 5.65 -12.08
CA LEU A 103 13.50 4.89 -11.53
C LEU A 103 12.27 4.91 -12.45
N VAL A 104 11.96 6.09 -13.02
CA VAL A 104 10.89 6.30 -14.00
C VAL A 104 11.18 5.54 -15.29
N GLU A 105 12.39 5.64 -15.84
CA GLU A 105 12.78 4.92 -17.05
C GLU A 105 12.73 3.39 -16.87
N LYS A 106 13.13 2.89 -15.69
CA LYS A 106 13.05 1.46 -15.34
C LYS A 106 11.65 0.98 -15.00
N LYS A 107 10.66 1.88 -14.85
CA LYS A 107 9.28 1.56 -14.44
C LYS A 107 9.19 0.73 -13.17
N SER A 108 10.12 0.94 -12.23
CA SER A 108 10.26 0.11 -11.03
C SER A 108 9.45 0.66 -9.83
N PHE A 109 8.21 1.07 -10.07
CA PHE A 109 7.33 1.59 -9.02
C PHE A 109 6.40 0.49 -8.47
N PRO A 110 6.30 0.37 -7.13
CA PRO A 110 5.26 -0.46 -6.51
C PRO A 110 3.86 -0.05 -6.99
N GLY A 111 3.02 -1.02 -7.34
CA GLY A 111 1.70 -0.78 -7.94
C GLY A 111 1.66 -0.81 -9.46
N GLY A 112 2.82 -1.00 -10.11
CA GLY A 112 2.92 -1.19 -11.55
C GLY A 112 2.36 -0.01 -12.33
N GLU A 113 1.57 -0.29 -13.38
CA GLU A 113 1.07 0.72 -14.31
C GLU A 113 0.09 1.72 -13.68
N ARG A 114 -0.48 1.40 -12.51
CA ARG A 114 -1.40 2.28 -11.79
C ARG A 114 -0.67 3.31 -10.91
N ALA A 115 0.65 3.21 -10.76
CA ALA A 115 1.40 4.16 -9.94
C ALA A 115 1.35 5.55 -10.56
N LEU A 116 1.03 6.54 -9.74
CA LEU A 116 1.09 7.95 -10.11
C LEU A 116 2.35 8.56 -9.52
N VAL A 117 3.02 9.41 -10.29
CA VAL A 117 4.22 10.13 -9.88
C VAL A 117 4.00 11.63 -10.02
N GLY A 118 4.44 12.38 -9.03
CA GLY A 118 4.56 13.82 -9.10
C GLY A 118 5.91 14.28 -8.59
N VAL A 119 6.30 15.48 -9.00
CA VAL A 119 7.53 16.13 -8.54
C VAL A 119 7.15 17.51 -7.99
N MET A 120 7.77 17.88 -6.88
CA MET A 120 7.76 19.22 -6.30
C MET A 120 9.20 19.58 -5.95
N THR A 121 9.54 20.86 -6.06
CA THR A 121 10.75 21.39 -5.43
C THR A 121 10.38 22.39 -4.37
N PHE A 122 11.29 22.65 -3.44
CA PHE A 122 11.07 23.65 -2.40
C PHE A 122 12.37 24.33 -1.96
N ASP A 123 12.22 25.59 -1.58
CA ASP A 123 13.22 26.38 -0.86
C ASP A 123 12.52 27.29 0.16
N SER A 124 12.56 28.61 -0.03
CA SER A 124 11.69 29.60 0.62
C SER A 124 10.24 29.60 0.08
N SER A 125 9.97 28.88 -1.00
CA SER A 125 8.64 28.68 -1.57
C SER A 125 8.46 27.25 -2.05
N ILE A 126 7.21 26.83 -2.30
CA ILE A 126 6.89 25.52 -2.86
C ILE A 126 6.71 25.67 -4.38
N HIS A 127 7.31 24.76 -5.15
CA HIS A 127 7.19 24.73 -6.60
C HIS A 127 6.51 23.43 -7.04
N PHE A 128 5.28 23.57 -7.54
CA PHE A 128 4.54 22.49 -8.17
C PHE A 128 4.89 22.43 -9.66
N TYR A 129 4.90 21.23 -10.23
CA TYR A 129 5.11 21.02 -11.65
C TYR A 129 3.88 20.39 -12.28
N ASN A 130 3.31 21.06 -13.28
CA ASN A 130 2.32 20.47 -14.16
C ASN A 130 3.06 19.59 -15.17
N LEU A 131 2.79 18.28 -15.10
CA LEU A 131 3.44 17.26 -15.91
C LEU A 131 2.51 16.70 -17.01
N ASN A 132 1.42 17.41 -17.33
CA ASN A 132 0.49 17.00 -18.38
C ASN A 132 1.21 16.73 -19.70
N SER A 133 1.05 15.52 -20.25
CA SER A 133 1.72 15.06 -21.47
C SER A 133 1.31 15.82 -22.73
N ARG A 134 0.23 16.61 -22.68
CA ARG A 134 -0.22 17.49 -23.78
C ARG A 134 0.59 18.78 -23.86
N LEU A 135 1.33 19.14 -22.83
CA LEU A 135 2.18 20.31 -22.82
C LEU A 135 3.49 20.01 -23.55
N SER A 136 3.97 20.96 -24.35
CA SER A 136 5.28 20.86 -25.01
C SER A 136 6.45 20.91 -24.03
N GLN A 137 6.23 21.51 -22.85
CA GLN A 137 7.18 21.57 -21.74
C GLN A 137 6.41 21.63 -20.40
N PRO A 138 6.98 21.10 -19.30
CA PRO A 138 6.38 21.24 -17.97
C PRO A 138 6.18 22.71 -17.57
N GLN A 139 5.12 22.99 -16.82
CA GLN A 139 4.88 24.32 -16.22
C GLN A 139 5.19 24.29 -14.73
N MET A 140 5.88 25.30 -14.22
CA MET A 140 6.15 25.47 -12.79
C MET A 140 5.17 26.47 -12.19
N LEU A 141 4.58 26.11 -11.05
CA LEU A 141 3.65 26.93 -10.28
C LEU A 141 4.21 27.16 -8.89
N VAL A 142 4.44 28.41 -8.53
CA VAL A 142 5.08 28.81 -7.27
C VAL A 142 4.01 29.19 -6.26
N VAL A 143 4.06 28.57 -5.08
CA VAL A 143 3.26 28.92 -3.92
C VAL A 143 4.20 29.42 -2.83
N SER A 144 4.17 30.72 -2.59
CA SER A 144 5.03 31.39 -1.61
C SER A 144 4.36 31.63 -0.26
N ASP A 145 3.02 31.51 -0.19
CA ASP A 145 2.30 31.51 1.07
C ASP A 145 2.42 30.13 1.72
N LEU A 146 3.20 30.08 2.80
CA LEU A 146 3.45 28.86 3.57
C LEU A 146 2.58 28.76 4.82
N GLU A 147 1.83 29.81 5.17
CA GLU A 147 0.92 29.78 6.32
C GLU A 147 -0.39 29.08 5.98
N ASP A 148 -0.88 29.27 4.74
CA ASP A 148 -2.04 28.57 4.20
C ASP A 148 -1.75 27.97 2.81
N PRO A 149 -0.95 26.87 2.74
CA PRO A 149 -0.55 26.29 1.47
C PRO A 149 -1.74 25.62 0.77
N PHE A 150 -1.92 25.93 -0.51
CA PHE A 150 -2.95 25.35 -1.35
C PHE A 150 -2.37 24.57 -2.53
N LEU A 151 -3.19 23.70 -3.12
CA LEU A 151 -2.84 23.00 -4.35
C LEU A 151 -3.16 23.91 -5.56
N PRO A 152 -2.18 24.37 -6.35
CA PRO A 152 -2.42 25.36 -7.39
C PRO A 152 -3.13 24.79 -8.63
N LEU A 153 -3.18 23.45 -8.77
CA LEU A 153 -3.95 22.76 -9.79
C LEU A 153 -4.73 21.59 -9.17
N PRO A 154 -6.00 21.37 -9.55
CA PRO A 154 -6.75 20.22 -9.08
C PRO A 154 -6.23 18.88 -9.64
N ASP A 155 -5.65 18.91 -10.85
CA ASP A 155 -5.21 17.74 -11.61
C ASP A 155 -3.80 17.96 -12.22
N ASP A 156 -3.25 16.93 -12.88
CA ASP A 156 -1.99 16.95 -13.65
C ASP A 156 -0.67 17.21 -12.88
N ILE A 157 -0.74 17.38 -11.55
CA ILE A 157 0.42 17.34 -10.66
C ILE A 157 0.93 15.89 -10.49
N LEU A 158 0.00 14.94 -10.54
CA LEU A 158 0.26 13.50 -10.49
C LEU A 158 -0.06 12.89 -11.84
N VAL A 159 0.92 12.23 -12.45
CA VAL A 159 0.78 11.58 -13.76
C VAL A 159 1.14 10.11 -13.70
N PRO A 160 0.53 9.24 -14.51
CA PRO A 160 0.95 7.85 -14.62
C PRO A 160 2.41 7.76 -15.08
N VAL A 161 3.16 6.79 -14.53
CA VAL A 161 4.55 6.52 -14.95
C VAL A 161 4.63 6.05 -16.42
N ILE A 162 3.52 5.55 -16.96
CA ILE A 162 3.40 5.07 -18.34
C ILE A 162 2.43 5.99 -19.08
N SER A 163 2.90 7.17 -19.45
CA SER A 163 2.25 7.95 -20.51
C SER A 163 3.21 8.03 -21.70
N SER A 164 3.00 7.14 -22.66
CA SER A 164 3.50 7.25 -24.03
C SER A 164 2.48 7.98 -24.89
#